data_AF-A0A5C6ZDY6-F1
#
_entry.id   AF-A0A5C6ZDY6-F1
#
_cell.length_a   1.000
_cell.length_b   1.000
_cell.length_c   1.000
_cell.angle_alpha   90.00
_cell.angle_beta   90.00
_cell.angle_gamma   90.00
#
_symmetry.space_group_name_H-M   'P 1'
#
loop_
_entity.id
_entity.type
_entity.pdbx_description
1 polymer ?
#
loop_
_entity_poly.entity_id
_entity_poly.type
_entity_poly.pdbx_seq_one_letter_code
_entity_poly.pdbx_strand_id
1 'polypeptide(L)'
;MAIWLLKTSIFYLVIKVFSILSLDRPFDLKVTRLVSKIGYFAFSMGIVALIAEGYSKDILKRGAVFQFNWGASEYVFMAGLIYIVAVLFKRGIDIQTENELTI
;
A
#
# COMPACT_ATOMS: atom_id res chain seq x y z
N MET A 1 -3.17 -19.60 -7.95
CA MET A 1 -2.88 -19.63 -6.49
C MET A 1 -2.13 -18.39 -5.98
N ALA A 2 -1.01 -17.96 -6.58
CA ALA A 2 -0.19 -16.86 -6.04
C ALA A 2 -0.92 -15.51 -5.88
N ILE A 3 -1.80 -15.14 -6.81
CA ILE A 3 -2.61 -13.90 -6.75
C ILE A 3 -3.53 -13.88 -5.52
N TRP A 4 -4.05 -15.04 -5.13
CA TRP A 4 -4.91 -15.18 -3.94
C TRP A 4 -4.12 -15.02 -2.64
N LEU A 5 -2.88 -15.53 -2.58
CA LEU A 5 -1.98 -15.30 -1.45
C LEU A 5 -1.68 -13.80 -1.27
N LEU A 6 -1.33 -13.10 -2.36
CA LEU A 6 -1.06 -11.66 -2.32
C LEU A 6 -2.26 -10.84 -1.85
N LYS A 7 -3.46 -11.11 -2.38
CA LYS A 7 -4.69 -10.45 -1.92
C LYS A 7 -4.96 -10.70 -0.44
N THR A 8 -4.75 -11.93 0.03
CA THR A 8 -4.97 -12.31 1.44
C THR A 8 -3.99 -11.58 2.37
N SER A 9 -2.72 -11.46 1.97
CA SER A 9 -1.69 -10.74 2.73
C SER A 9 -2.02 -9.25 2.90
N ILE A 10 -2.53 -8.61 1.84
CA ILE A 10 -2.99 -7.21 1.91
C ILE A 10 -4.16 -7.08 2.90
N PHE A 11 -5.16 -7.98 2.81
CA PHE A 11 -6.29 -7.98 3.73
C PHE A 11 -5.87 -8.20 5.19
N TYR A 12 -4.95 -9.13 5.44
CA TYR A 12 -4.41 -9.37 6.77
C TYR A 12 -3.71 -8.13 7.35
N LEU A 13 -2.93 -7.42 6.54
CA LEU A 13 -2.29 -6.17 6.94
C LEU A 13 -3.33 -5.09 7.29
N VAL A 14 -4.41 -4.98 6.52
CA VAL A 14 -5.51 -4.05 6.80
C VAL A 14 -6.22 -4.39 8.12
N ILE A 15 -6.58 -5.67 8.33
CA ILE A 15 -7.21 -6.13 9.58
C ILE A 15 -6.28 -5.84 10.78
N LYS A 16 -4.98 -6.06 10.62
CA LYS A 16 -3.99 -5.80 11.67
C LYS A 16 -3.88 -4.31 12.01
N VAL A 17 -4.05 -3.41 11.04
CA VAL A 17 -4.14 -1.97 11.29
C VAL A 17 -5.35 -1.67 12.16
N PHE A 18 -6.54 -2.16 11.80
CA PHE A 18 -7.76 -1.95 12.58
C PHE A 18 -7.72 -2.59 13.97
N SER A 19 -7.02 -3.72 14.14
CA SER A 19 -6.90 -4.39 15.44
C SER A 19 -5.98 -3.67 16.43
N ILE A 20 -5.05 -2.84 15.95
CA ILE A 20 -4.09 -2.09 16.78
C ILE A 20 -4.54 -0.62 16.92
N LEU A 21 -5.46 -0.17 16.09
CA LEU A 21 -6.01 1.17 16.12
C LEU A 21 -6.88 1.36 17.38
N SER A 22 -6.39 2.16 18.31
CA SER A 22 -7.14 2.66 19.45
C SER A 22 -7.99 3.86 19.03
N LEU A 23 -9.31 3.82 19.18
CA LEU A 23 -10.20 4.95 18.81
C LEU A 23 -10.02 6.16 19.75
N ASP A 24 -9.55 5.91 20.97
CA ASP A 24 -9.12 6.89 21.95
C ASP A 24 -7.85 7.66 21.52
N ARG A 25 -6.92 6.97 20.86
CA ARG A 25 -5.66 7.55 20.36
C ARG A 25 -5.33 7.03 18.95
N PRO A 26 -6.07 7.48 17.91
CA PRO A 26 -6.01 6.86 16.58
C PRO A 26 -4.68 7.09 15.86
N PHE A 27 -3.96 8.16 16.20
CA PHE A 27 -2.66 8.47 15.61
C PHE A 27 -1.52 8.04 16.54
N ASP A 28 -1.23 6.74 16.53
CA ASP A 28 -0.09 6.16 17.23
C ASP A 28 1.10 5.90 16.28
N LEU A 29 2.31 5.99 16.83
CA LEU A 29 3.57 5.71 16.12
C LEU A 29 3.62 4.29 15.54
N LYS A 30 3.05 3.29 16.22
CA LYS A 30 2.98 1.89 15.76
C LYS A 30 2.08 1.75 14.54
N VAL A 31 0.90 2.39 14.59
CA VAL A 31 -0.06 2.40 13.47
C VAL A 31 0.57 3.10 12.26
N THR A 32 1.20 4.27 12.47
CA THR A 32 1.85 5.02 11.38
C THR A 32 2.99 4.25 10.72
N ARG A 33 3.80 3.52 11.50
CA ARG A 33 4.82 2.61 10.94
C ARG A 33 4.21 1.47 10.12
N LEU A 34 3.09 0.91 10.56
CA LEU A 34 2.37 -0.13 9.82
C LEU A 34 1.82 0.41 8.50
N VAL A 35 1.11 1.54 8.51
CA VAL A 35 0.57 2.18 7.30
C VAL A 35 1.70 2.54 6.32
N SER A 36 2.82 3.07 6.83
CA SER A 36 3.99 3.39 6.01
C SER A 36 4.60 2.14 5.36
N LYS A 37 4.71 1.02 6.11
CA LYS A 37 5.16 -0.26 5.55
C LYS A 37 4.23 -0.76 4.45
N ILE A 38 2.91 -0.67 4.64
CA ILE A 38 1.93 -1.05 3.61
C ILE A 38 2.14 -0.20 2.35
N GLY A 39 2.35 1.11 2.51
CA GLY A 39 2.65 2.02 1.40
C GLY A 39 3.91 1.62 0.63
N TYR A 40 5.01 1.31 1.33
CA TYR A 40 6.24 0.83 0.70
C TYR A 40 6.04 -0.49 -0.05
N PHE A 41 5.34 -1.47 0.55
CA PHE A 41 5.04 -2.73 -0.11
C PHE A 41 4.19 -2.55 -1.37
N ALA A 42 3.15 -1.72 -1.31
CA ALA A 42 2.31 -1.40 -2.46
C ALA A 42 3.11 -0.72 -3.59
N PHE A 43 4.01 0.21 -3.23
CA PHE A 43 4.87 0.90 -4.19
C PHE A 43 5.85 -0.06 -4.88
N SER A 44 6.52 -0.93 -4.10
CA SER A 44 7.40 -1.96 -4.66
C SER A 44 6.64 -2.92 -5.59
N MET A 45 5.42 -3.32 -5.23
CA MET A 45 4.56 -4.13 -6.10
C MET A 45 4.20 -3.40 -7.40
N GLY A 46 3.89 -2.10 -7.33
CA GLY A 46 3.63 -1.28 -8.51
C GLY A 46 4.82 -1.23 -9.47
N ILE A 47 6.05 -1.03 -8.96
CA ILE A 47 7.27 -1.05 -9.78
C ILE A 47 7.47 -2.41 -10.45
N VAL A 48 7.34 -3.50 -9.68
CA VAL A 48 7.49 -4.87 -10.22
C VAL A 48 6.44 -5.13 -11.31
N ALA A 49 5.20 -4.69 -11.11
CA ALA A 49 4.13 -4.86 -12.09
C ALA A 49 4.39 -4.05 -13.37
N LEU A 50 4.90 -2.82 -13.26
CA LEU A 50 5.28 -2.00 -14.43
C LEU A 50 6.40 -2.66 -15.25
N ILE A 51 7.40 -3.19 -14.58
CA ILE A 51 8.51 -3.93 -15.22
C ILE A 51 7.96 -5.19 -15.92
N ALA A 52 7.11 -5.96 -15.24
CA ALA A 52 6.49 -7.16 -15.80
C ALA A 52 5.63 -6.84 -17.03
N GLU A 53 4.89 -5.73 -17.03
CA GLU A 53 4.10 -5.29 -18.17
C GLU A 53 4.98 -4.88 -19.36
N GLY A 54 6.11 -4.22 -19.11
CA GLY A 54 7.13 -3.92 -20.12
C GLY A 54 7.66 -5.19 -20.79
N TYR A 55 8.09 -6.18 -20.01
CA TYR A 55 8.52 -7.48 -20.52
C TYR A 55 7.41 -8.22 -21.28
N SER A 56 6.17 -8.15 -20.79
CA SER A 56 5.04 -8.79 -21.44
C SER A 56 4.73 -8.18 -22.80
N LYS A 57 4.90 -6.85 -22.98
CA LYS A 57 4.75 -6.17 -24.27
C LYS A 57 5.82 -6.61 -25.28
N ASP A 58 7.06 -6.82 -24.82
CA ASP A 58 8.14 -7.30 -25.68
C ASP A 58 7.95 -8.76 -26.13
N ILE A 59 7.35 -9.59 -25.28
CA ILE A 59 6.98 -10.98 -25.62
C ILE A 59 5.77 -11.00 -26.57
N LEU A 60 4.79 -10.09 -26.38
CA LEU A 60 3.64 -9.96 -27.28
C LEU A 60 4.06 -9.60 -28.72
N LYS A 61 5.05 -8.71 -28.87
CA LYS A 61 5.64 -8.36 -30.18
C LYS A 61 6.30 -9.54 -30.89
N ARG A 62 6.64 -10.61 -30.18
CA ARG A 62 7.26 -11.83 -30.73
C ARG A 62 6.24 -12.91 -31.14
N GLY A 63 4.94 -12.59 -31.14
CA GLY A 63 3.89 -13.46 -31.69
C GLY A 63 3.01 -14.16 -30.64
N ALA A 64 3.07 -13.77 -29.37
CA ALA A 64 2.18 -14.30 -28.36
C ALA A 64 0.75 -13.70 -28.50
N VAL A 65 -0.28 -14.55 -28.48
CA VAL A 65 -1.69 -14.18 -28.73
C VAL A 65 -2.39 -13.64 -27.47
N PHE A 66 -1.77 -13.74 -26.30
CA PHE A 66 -2.38 -13.36 -25.01
C PHE A 66 -1.79 -12.07 -24.44
N GLN A 67 -2.60 -11.01 -24.42
CA GLN A 67 -2.28 -9.76 -23.76
C GLN A 67 -2.52 -9.91 -22.25
N PHE A 68 -1.44 -10.13 -21.49
CA PHE A 68 -1.51 -10.16 -20.02
C PHE A 68 -1.52 -8.73 -19.48
N ASN A 69 -2.67 -8.30 -18.95
CA ASN A 69 -2.74 -7.07 -18.18
C ASN A 69 -2.37 -7.38 -16.72
N TRP A 70 -1.16 -6.98 -16.32
CA TRP A 70 -0.61 -7.24 -14.99
C TRP A 70 -1.20 -6.33 -13.89
N GLY A 71 -2.07 -5.38 -14.26
CA GLY A 71 -2.72 -4.47 -13.32
C GLY A 71 -1.76 -3.45 -12.69
N ALA A 72 -0.67 -3.12 -13.40
CA ALA A 72 0.39 -2.26 -12.87
C ALA A 72 -0.14 -0.87 -12.48
N SER A 73 -1.05 -0.32 -13.28
CA SER A 73 -1.66 0.98 -13.02
C SER A 73 -2.45 1.00 -11.72
N GLU A 74 -3.17 -0.08 -11.41
CA GLU A 74 -4.02 -0.25 -10.25
C GLU A 74 -3.18 -0.39 -8.98
N TYR A 75 -2.07 -1.15 -9.05
CA TYR A 75 -1.14 -1.26 -7.93
C TYR A 75 -0.39 0.05 -7.66
N VAL A 76 0.05 0.77 -8.69
CA VAL A 76 0.69 2.08 -8.54
C VAL A 76 -0.28 3.11 -7.99
N PHE A 77 -1.53 3.12 -8.45
CA PHE A 77 -2.58 3.99 -7.93
C PHE A 77 -2.86 3.71 -6.44
N MET A 78 -3.01 2.44 -6.08
CA MET A 78 -3.21 2.02 -4.69
C MET A 78 -2.01 2.38 -3.80
N ALA A 79 -0.79 2.25 -4.31
CA ALA A 79 0.42 2.70 -3.61
C ALA A 79 0.41 4.20 -3.32
N GLY A 80 0.03 5.01 -4.33
CA GLY A 80 -0.13 6.46 -4.16
C GLY A 80 -1.18 6.82 -3.11
N LEU A 81 -2.33 6.13 -3.12
CA LEU A 81 -3.41 6.35 -2.16
C LEU A 81 -2.95 6.01 -0.72
N ILE A 82 -2.31 4.86 -0.53
CA ILE A 82 -1.79 4.45 0.79
C ILE A 82 -0.69 5.41 1.26
N TYR A 83 0.15 5.91 0.35
CA TYR A 83 1.17 6.92 0.68
C TYR A 83 0.54 8.21 1.22
N ILE A 84 -0.53 8.71 0.58
CA ILE A 84 -1.26 9.89 1.07
C ILE A 84 -1.80 9.62 2.47
N VAL A 85 -2.41 8.45 2.70
CA VAL A 85 -2.91 8.07 4.03
C VAL A 85 -1.75 8.02 5.06
N ALA A 86 -0.60 7.46 4.71
CA ALA A 86 0.58 7.43 5.59
C ALA A 86 1.05 8.84 5.98
N VAL A 87 1.07 9.78 5.03
CA VAL A 87 1.43 11.18 5.28
C VAL A 87 0.40 11.86 6.19
N LEU A 88 -0.89 11.61 5.98
CA LEU A 88 -1.96 12.13 6.84
C LEU A 88 -1.83 11.61 8.28
N PHE A 89 -1.57 10.32 8.46
CA PHE A 89 -1.34 9.73 9.78
C PHE A 89 -0.14 10.36 10.50
N LYS A 90 0.95 10.61 9.77
CA LYS A 90 2.13 11.28 10.32
C LYS A 90 1.81 12.69 10.82
N ARG A 91 1.09 13.49 10.01
CA ARG A 91 0.64 14.83 10.44
C ARG A 91 -0.35 14.76 11.61
N GLY A 92 -1.20 13.73 11.63
CA GLY A 92 -2.14 13.50 12.73
C GLY A 92 -1.45 13.25 14.07
N ILE A 93 -0.30 12.55 14.07
CA ILE A 93 0.53 12.39 15.28
C ILE A 93 1.02 13.74 15.80
N ASP A 94 1.56 14.57 14.92
CA ASP A 94 2.15 15.86 15.31
C ASP A 94 1.07 16.74 15.99
N ILE A 95 -0.12 16.84 15.38
CA ILE A 95 -1.27 17.60 15.90
C ILE A 95 -1.77 16.99 17.22
N GLN A 96 -1.91 15.66 17.30
CA GLN A 96 -2.38 14.98 18.50
C GLN A 96 -1.39 15.17 19.67
N THR A 97 -0.09 15.18 19.38
CA THR A 97 0.97 15.38 20.38
C THR A 97 0.98 16.81 20.90
N GLU A 98 0.82 17.81 20.03
CA GLU A 98 0.67 19.21 20.46
C GLU A 98 -0.56 19.41 21.35
N ASN A 99 -1.70 18.80 20.98
CA ASN A 99 -2.94 18.93 21.74
C ASN A 99 -2.83 18.29 23.14
N GLU A 100 -2.11 17.18 23.28
CA GLU A 100 -1.86 16.54 24.59
C GLU A 100 -0.92 17.35 25.51
N LEU A 101 -0.02 18.16 24.94
CA LEU A 101 0.93 19.00 25.70
C LEU A 101 0.31 20.31 26.22
N THR A 102 -0.87 20.67 25.74
CA THR A 102 -1.52 21.97 26.03
C THR A 102 -2.71 21.82 26.99
N ILE A 103 -3.04 20.60 27.43
CA ILE A 103 -4.09 20.32 28.43
C ILE A 103 -3.47 20.30 29.84
#